data_AF-A0A964LKW4-F1
#
_entry.id   AF-A0A964LKW4-F1
#
_cell.length_a   1.000
_cell.length_b   1.000
_cell.length_c   1.000
_cell.angle_alpha   90.00
_cell.angle_beta   90.00
_cell.angle_gamma   90.00
#
_symmetry.space_group_name_H-M   'P 1'
#
loop_
_entity.id
_entity.type
_entity.pdbx_description
1 polymer ?
#
loop_
_entity_poly.entity_id
_entity_poly.type
_entity_poly.pdbx_seq_one_letter_code
_entity_poly.pdbx_strand_id
1 'polypeptide(L)'
;MTDPGTADERVNLLFRERAFWTFGTGHRHSDLRRLIRQYNRSANSVFPTGNWFNGGPYGSDINFPIPFEEANNPNFTTCTDRNA
;
A
#
# COMPACT_ATOMS: atom_id res chain seq x y z
N MET A 1 10.02 -25.04 -1.11
CA MET A 1 8.81 -24.19 -1.16
C MET A 1 7.81 -24.90 -2.05
N THR A 2 6.63 -25.23 -1.52
CA THR A 2 5.57 -25.91 -2.28
C THR A 2 4.63 -24.87 -2.87
N ASP A 3 4.13 -25.11 -4.09
CA ASP A 3 3.14 -24.24 -4.72
C ASP A 3 1.86 -24.18 -3.87
N PRO A 4 1.35 -22.98 -3.53
CA PRO A 4 0.21 -22.86 -2.62
C PRO A 4 -1.16 -23.09 -3.31
N GLY A 5 -1.19 -23.55 -4.57
CA GLY A 5 -2.35 -24.16 -5.20
C GLY A 5 -3.36 -23.21 -5.86
N THR A 6 -3.53 -21.98 -5.36
CA THR A 6 -4.43 -20.97 -5.96
C THR A 6 -3.68 -19.75 -6.46
N ALA A 7 -4.27 -19.02 -7.41
CA ALA A 7 -3.68 -17.77 -7.90
C ALA A 7 -3.49 -16.74 -6.78
N ASP A 8 -4.50 -16.58 -5.91
CA ASP A 8 -4.47 -15.67 -4.78
C ASP A 8 -3.38 -16.02 -3.77
N GLU A 9 -3.20 -17.30 -3.45
CA GLU A 9 -2.16 -17.71 -2.51
C GLU A 9 -0.75 -17.58 -3.10
N ARG A 10 -0.59 -17.74 -4.42
CA ARG A 10 0.69 -17.44 -5.09
C ARG A 10 1.04 -15.95 -4.98
N VAL A 11 0.04 -15.07 -5.09
CA VAL A 11 0.22 -13.62 -4.87
C VAL A 11 0.61 -13.35 -3.42
N ASN A 12 -0.10 -13.94 -2.46
CA ASN A 12 0.23 -13.81 -1.03
C ASN A 12 1.67 -14.25 -0.75
N LEU A 13 2.08 -15.40 -1.29
CA LEU A 13 3.44 -15.92 -1.15
C LEU A 13 4.49 -14.98 -1.77
N LEU A 14 4.26 -14.51 -3.00
CA LEU A 14 5.17 -13.56 -3.65
C LEU A 14 5.37 -12.28 -2.83
N PHE A 15 4.28 -11.66 -2.38
CA PHE A 15 4.36 -10.40 -1.64
C PHE A 15 4.85 -10.59 -0.19
N ARG A 16 4.69 -11.78 0.38
CA ARG A 16 5.33 -12.19 1.64
C ARG A 16 6.83 -12.31 1.48
N GLU A 17 7.30 -13.04 0.47
CA GLU A 17 8.73 -13.20 0.21
C GLU A 17 9.39 -11.84 -0.10
N ARG A 18 8.75 -11.02 -0.94
CA ARG A 18 9.22 -9.65 -1.19
C ARG A 18 9.35 -8.84 0.09
N ALA A 19 8.41 -8.93 1.02
CA ALA A 19 8.48 -8.21 2.29
C ALA A 19 9.70 -8.60 3.13
N PHE A 20 10.10 -9.88 3.11
CA PHE A 20 11.30 -10.33 3.81
C PHE A 20 12.59 -9.93 3.07
N TRP A 21 12.68 -10.22 1.78
CA TRP A 21 13.90 -10.01 1.00
C TRP A 21 14.21 -8.53 0.73
N THR A 22 13.19 -7.68 0.74
CA THR A 22 13.33 -6.25 0.47
C THR A 22 12.99 -5.37 1.67
N PHE A 23 13.09 -5.95 2.86
CA PHE A 23 12.86 -5.21 4.09
C PHE A 23 13.85 -4.04 4.21
N GLY A 24 13.34 -2.86 4.54
CA GLY A 24 14.15 -1.65 4.73
C GLY A 24 14.61 -0.96 3.44
N THR A 25 14.27 -1.47 2.25
CA THR A 25 14.73 -0.87 0.97
C THR A 25 13.66 -0.03 0.26
N GLY A 26 12.55 0.30 0.94
CA GLY A 26 11.53 1.22 0.43
C GLY A 26 10.47 0.60 -0.50
N HIS A 27 10.41 -0.72 -0.67
CA HIS A 27 9.44 -1.35 -1.58
C HIS A 27 8.05 -1.62 -0.98
N ARG A 28 7.96 -1.74 0.35
CA ARG A 28 6.74 -2.22 1.01
C ARG A 28 5.50 -1.40 0.66
N HIS A 29 5.59 -0.07 0.71
CA HIS A 29 4.43 0.80 0.47
C HIS A 29 3.87 0.64 -0.95
N SER A 30 4.74 0.69 -1.98
CA SER A 30 4.33 0.50 -3.37
C SER A 30 3.78 -0.90 -3.65
N ASP A 31 4.32 -1.92 -2.98
CA ASP A 31 3.81 -3.28 -3.05
C ASP A 31 2.39 -3.43 -2.47
N LEU A 32 2.11 -2.78 -1.34
CA LEU A 32 0.77 -2.71 -0.76
C LEU A 32 -0.23 -2.02 -1.70
N ARG A 33 0.13 -0.87 -2.28
CA ARG A 33 -0.73 -0.18 -3.26
C ARG A 33 -0.98 -1.04 -4.51
N ARG A 34 0.02 -1.81 -4.94
CA ARG A 34 -0.11 -2.73 -6.09
C ARG A 34 -1.10 -3.87 -5.80
N LEU A 35 -1.13 -4.40 -4.58
CA LEU A 35 -2.14 -5.40 -4.15
C LEU A 35 -3.57 -4.86 -4.28
N ILE A 36 -3.79 -3.57 -4.08
CA ILE A 36 -5.10 -2.94 -4.28
C ILE A 36 -5.38 -2.79 -5.78
N ARG A 37 -4.55 -2.03 -6.50
CA ARG A 37 -4.80 -1.64 -7.90
C ARG A 37 -4.83 -2.80 -8.90
N GLN A 38 -3.98 -3.82 -8.72
CA GLN A 38 -3.82 -4.90 -9.70
C GLN A 38 -4.43 -6.24 -9.24
N TYR A 39 -4.53 -6.46 -7.93
CA TYR A 39 -5.02 -7.70 -7.35
C TYR A 39 -6.36 -7.54 -6.61
N ASN A 40 -6.98 -6.36 -6.74
CA ASN A 40 -8.32 -6.05 -6.26
C ASN A 40 -8.52 -6.35 -4.76
N ARG A 41 -7.46 -6.23 -3.97
CA ARG A 41 -7.51 -6.40 -2.51
C ARG A 41 -8.07 -5.13 -1.86
N SER A 42 -8.85 -5.28 -0.79
CA SER A 42 -9.36 -4.11 -0.05
C SER A 42 -8.24 -3.46 0.77
N ALA A 43 -8.25 -2.13 0.91
CA ALA A 43 -7.22 -1.42 1.66
C ALA A 43 -7.07 -1.93 3.10
N ASN A 44 -8.18 -2.21 3.78
CA ASN A 44 -8.20 -2.73 5.16
C ASN A 44 -7.63 -4.16 5.30
N SER A 45 -7.52 -4.91 4.19
CA SER A 45 -6.87 -6.24 4.18
C SER A 45 -5.37 -6.18 3.90
N VAL A 46 -4.87 -5.01 3.47
CA VAL A 46 -3.51 -4.84 2.94
C VAL A 46 -2.68 -3.93 3.84
N PHE A 47 -3.23 -2.79 4.24
CA PHE A 47 -2.59 -1.83 5.14
C PHE A 47 -2.90 -2.16 6.60
N PRO A 48 -2.03 -1.78 7.55
CA PRO A 48 -2.31 -1.95 8.97
C PRO A 48 -3.57 -1.19 9.41
N THR A 49 -4.38 -1.84 10.23
CA THR A 49 -5.59 -1.27 10.83
C THR A 49 -5.60 -1.45 12.34
N GLY A 50 -6.41 -0.68 13.06
CA GLY A 50 -6.53 -0.77 14.52
C GLY A 50 -5.60 0.19 15.25
N ASN A 51 -5.25 -0.12 16.50
CA ASN A 51 -4.41 0.75 17.31
C ASN A 51 -2.94 0.63 16.92
N TRP A 52 -2.31 1.77 16.70
CA TRP A 52 -0.88 1.89 16.51
C TRP A 52 -0.13 1.65 17.81
N PHE A 53 1.03 0.99 17.74
CA PHE A 53 1.79 0.62 18.92
C PHE A 53 2.35 1.83 19.69
N ASN A 54 2.56 2.97 19.02
CA ASN A 54 2.95 4.24 19.68
C ASN A 54 1.76 5.15 20.02
N GLY A 55 0.52 4.63 19.99
CA GLY A 55 -0.70 5.35 20.38
C GLY A 55 -1.53 5.87 19.20
N GLY A 56 -2.84 5.98 19.43
CA GLY A 56 -3.85 6.34 18.41
C GLY A 56 -4.19 5.20 17.44
N PRO A 57 -5.27 5.32 16.65
CA PRO A 57 -5.55 4.38 15.56
C PRO A 57 -4.70 4.69 14.32
N TYR A 58 -4.44 3.68 13.49
CA TYR A 58 -3.96 3.91 12.12
C TYR A 58 -4.99 4.76 11.34
N GLY A 59 -4.49 5.68 10.51
CA GLY A 59 -5.32 6.45 9.57
C GLY A 59 -5.75 5.61 8.37
N SER A 60 -6.65 6.17 7.55
CA SER A 60 -7.13 5.54 6.31
C SER A 60 -6.32 5.92 5.06
N ASP A 61 -5.37 6.85 5.18
CA ASP A 61 -4.56 7.33 4.07
C ASP A 61 -3.58 6.26 3.58
N ILE A 62 -3.69 5.91 2.28
CA ILE A 62 -2.77 5.00 1.58
C ILE A 62 -1.79 5.74 0.65
N ASN A 63 -1.76 7.07 0.70
CA ASN A 63 -0.90 7.93 -0.10
C ASN A 63 -0.40 9.09 0.75
N PHE A 64 0.74 9.68 0.35
CA PHE A 64 1.19 10.93 0.93
C PHE A 64 0.28 12.10 0.51
N PRO A 65 0.05 13.08 1.40
CA PRO A 65 -0.66 14.30 1.05
C PRO A 65 0.14 15.11 0.03
N ILE A 66 -0.59 15.88 -0.77
CA ILE A 66 0.02 16.88 -1.65
C ILE A 66 0.60 17.99 -0.76
N PRO A 67 1.86 18.41 -0.95
CA PRO A 67 2.42 19.54 -0.22
C PRO A 67 1.58 20.80 -0.43
N PHE A 68 1.48 21.63 0.62
CA PHE A 68 0.69 22.87 0.56
C PHE A 68 1.16 23.81 -0.57
N GLU A 69 2.46 23.85 -0.84
CA GLU A 69 3.06 24.63 -1.93
C GLU A 69 2.51 24.24 -3.30
N GLU A 70 2.35 22.93 -3.56
CA GLU A 70 1.76 22.42 -4.80
C GLU A 70 0.26 22.66 -4.87
N ALA A 71 -0.44 22.64 -3.73
CA ALA A 71 -1.86 22.97 -3.66
C ALA A 71 -2.15 24.45 -4.01
N ASN A 72 -1.18 25.35 -3.83
CA ASN A 72 -1.30 26.76 -4.19
C ASN A 72 -0.98 27.04 -5.67
N ASN A 73 -0.45 26.07 -6.41
CA ASN A 73 -0.14 26.24 -7.81
C ASN A 73 -1.44 26.27 -8.63
N PRO A 74 -1.80 27.40 -9.28
CA PRO A 74 -3.05 27.52 -10.04
C PRO A 74 -3.11 26.61 -11.27
N ASN A 75 -1.98 26.03 -11.70
CA ASN A 75 -1.92 25.05 -12.79
C ASN A 75 -1.97 23.61 -12.29
N PHE A 76 -2.06 23.38 -10.97
CA PHE A 76 -2.12 22.04 -10.42
C PHE A 76 -3.43 21.35 -10.85
N THR A 77 -3.29 20.24 -11.56
CA THR A 77 -4.39 19.34 -11.89
C THR A 77 -4.11 18.02 -11.18
N THR A 78 -5.08 17.53 -10.39
CA THR A 78 -4.89 16.31 -9.60
C THR A 78 -4.59 15.12 -10.52
N CYS A 79 -3.41 14.53 -10.39
CA CYS A 79 -2.89 13.53 -11.33
C CYS A 79 -2.95 12.07 -10.83
N THR A 80 -3.40 11.81 -9.60
CA THR A 80 -3.41 10.45 -9.04
C THR A 80 -4.71 10.11 -8.35
N ASP A 81 -5.33 9.01 -8.80
CA ASP A 81 -6.38 8.33 -8.05
C ASP A 81 -5.83 7.94 -6.67
N ARG A 82 -6.46 8.45 -5.62
CA ARG A 82 -6.07 8.21 -4.24
C ARG A 82 -6.59 6.86 -3.71
N ASN A 83 -7.46 6.17 -4.46
CA ASN A 83 -8.00 4.86 -4.09
C ASN A 83 -7.15 3.67 -4.55
N ALA A 84 -5.94 3.95 -5.08
CA ALA A 84 -4.85 3.06 -5.53
C ALA A 84 -4.63 3.01 -7.05
#